data_AF-A0A9C9DFC5-F1
#
_entry.id   AF-A0A9C9DFC5-F1
#
_cell.length_a   1.000
_cell.length_b   1.000
_cell.length_c   1.000
_cell.angle_alpha   90.00
_cell.angle_beta   90.00
_cell.angle_gamma   90.00
#
_symmetry.space_group_name_H-M   'P 1'
#
loop_
_entity.id
_entity.type
_entity.pdbx_description
1 polymer ?
#
loop_
_entity_poly.entity_id
_entity_poly.type
_entity_poly.pdbx_seq_one_letter_code
_entity_poly.pdbx_strand_id
1 'polypeptide(L)'
;MQRHLKLSVGPALMIVLLLGTACAGSAAQSPTQTPVFVVIPGETPAGSPTTPEAAFPTPLVCRAEIVEQSFENGRMFWVGATLEERCKQEHDFTPGSGEIWVAIFDESGLGGEWLVFVDDWDELTDPPYDITLSPPPGLIQPVRGFGKVWRERLTEEQREAIGWATSNEYKFVTDYRYEAGGYIDPEGVFVPRPGLHMLVSLGGERFFFDEPSQTFDYIPAE
;
A
#
# COMPACT_ATOMS: atom_id res chain seq x y z
N MET A 1 -3.06 -32.13 60.47
CA MET A 1 -3.41 -30.94 61.27
C MET A 1 -3.59 -29.76 60.33
N GLN A 2 -4.80 -29.16 60.36
CA GLN A 2 -5.23 -27.80 59.92
C GLN A 2 -4.58 -27.21 58.64
N ARG A 3 -5.22 -27.18 57.45
CA ARG A 3 -6.38 -26.36 56.99
C ARG A 3 -6.41 -24.95 57.57
N HIS A 4 -6.27 -23.93 56.73
CA HIS A 4 -7.20 -22.80 56.66
C HIS A 4 -7.14 -22.09 55.28
N LEU A 5 -8.16 -22.40 54.49
CA LEU A 5 -8.69 -21.64 53.36
C LEU A 5 -9.50 -20.45 53.94
N LYS A 6 -9.40 -19.26 53.37
CA LYS A 6 -10.39 -18.18 53.59
C LYS A 6 -10.88 -17.62 52.25
N LEU A 7 -12.11 -18.00 51.93
CA LEU A 7 -13.07 -17.29 51.08
C LEU A 7 -13.63 -16.07 51.84
N SER A 8 -13.97 -15.00 51.12
CA SER A 8 -15.05 -14.04 51.43
C SER A 8 -15.27 -13.17 50.17
N VAL A 9 -16.24 -13.43 49.29
CA VAL A 9 -17.67 -13.06 49.31
C VAL A 9 -17.90 -11.54 49.31
N GLY A 10 -18.46 -11.01 48.19
CA GLY A 10 -19.01 -9.65 48.02
C GLY A 10 -20.30 -9.42 48.86
N PRO A 11 -21.10 -8.35 48.67
CA PRO A 11 -21.66 -7.91 47.37
C PRO A 11 -21.89 -6.38 47.26
N ALA A 12 -22.54 -5.95 46.15
CA ALA A 12 -23.71 -5.04 46.12
C ALA A 12 -23.65 -3.98 45.01
N LEU A 13 -24.49 -4.24 44.00
CA LEU A 13 -25.00 -3.37 42.96
C LEU A 13 -25.80 -2.21 43.58
N MET A 14 -25.54 -0.96 43.16
CA MET A 14 -26.42 0.18 43.46
C MET A 14 -26.73 0.96 42.18
N ILE A 15 -27.96 0.76 41.70
CA ILE A 15 -28.60 1.54 40.63
C ILE A 15 -29.23 2.76 41.30
N VAL A 16 -28.90 3.97 40.83
CA VAL A 16 -29.60 5.20 41.19
C VAL A 16 -30.24 5.78 39.92
N LEU A 17 -31.55 5.57 39.81
CA LEU A 17 -32.43 6.33 38.93
C LEU A 17 -32.67 7.71 39.56
N LEU A 18 -32.35 8.78 38.85
CA LEU A 18 -32.80 10.14 39.17
C LEU A 18 -33.90 10.55 38.19
N LEU A 19 -35.14 10.46 38.68
CA LEU A 19 -36.33 11.06 38.07
C LEU A 19 -36.37 12.54 38.47
N GLY A 20 -36.10 13.42 37.51
CA GLY A 20 -36.33 14.86 37.62
C GLY A 20 -37.66 15.25 36.99
N THR A 21 -38.70 15.40 37.80
CA THR A 21 -39.95 16.09 37.46
C THR A 21 -39.69 17.59 37.26
N ALA A 22 -39.98 18.10 36.06
CA ALA A 22 -40.04 19.53 35.78
C ALA A 22 -41.47 19.95 35.37
N CYS A 23 -41.86 21.11 35.90
CA CYS A 23 -43.21 21.66 35.95
C CYS A 23 -43.86 21.98 34.60
N ALA A 24 -45.19 22.00 34.65
CA ALA A 24 -46.11 22.46 33.64
C ALA A 24 -45.84 23.90 33.17
N GLY A 25 -45.91 24.10 31.85
CA GLY A 25 -46.03 25.39 31.20
C GLY A 25 -46.93 25.24 29.97
N SER A 26 -48.21 25.59 30.12
CA SER A 26 -49.19 25.60 29.03
C SER A 26 -48.98 26.85 28.19
N ALA A 27 -48.50 26.71 26.96
CA ALA A 27 -48.46 27.77 25.95
C ALA A 27 -49.34 27.34 24.78
N ALA A 28 -50.49 27.98 24.64
CA ALA A 28 -51.38 27.82 23.49
C ALA A 28 -50.69 28.34 22.23
N GLN A 29 -50.37 27.44 21.29
CA GLN A 29 -49.86 27.80 19.97
C GLN A 29 -51.03 28.14 19.05
N SER A 30 -51.08 29.38 18.56
CA SER A 30 -51.92 29.76 17.40
C SER A 30 -51.37 29.09 16.13
N PRO A 31 -52.23 28.62 15.20
CA PRO A 31 -51.75 27.99 13.98
C PRO A 31 -51.00 29.00 13.09
N THR A 32 -49.73 28.71 12.83
CA THR A 32 -48.91 29.38 11.83
C THR A 32 -49.47 29.09 10.43
N GLN A 33 -49.91 30.11 9.71
CA GLN A 33 -50.22 29.98 8.28
C GLN A 33 -48.89 29.88 7.51
N THR A 34 -48.68 28.75 6.83
CA THR A 34 -47.58 28.58 5.88
C THR A 34 -47.94 29.32 4.59
N PRO A 35 -47.10 30.24 4.07
CA PRO A 35 -47.33 30.81 2.75
C PRO A 35 -47.17 29.72 1.68
N VAL A 36 -48.15 29.62 0.79
CA VAL A 36 -48.09 28.74 -0.38
C VAL A 36 -47.25 29.45 -1.44
N PHE A 37 -46.06 28.92 -1.73
CA PHE A 37 -45.25 29.36 -2.86
C PHE A 37 -45.73 28.64 -4.13
N VAL A 38 -46.18 29.39 -5.13
CA VAL A 38 -46.47 28.89 -6.47
C VAL A 38 -45.14 28.72 -7.19
N VAL A 39 -44.71 27.48 -7.42
CA VAL A 39 -43.54 27.17 -8.26
C VAL A 39 -43.99 27.32 -9.72
N ILE A 40 -43.55 28.39 -10.38
CA ILE A 40 -43.65 28.52 -11.84
C ILE A 40 -42.49 27.70 -12.43
N PRO A 41 -42.75 26.66 -13.24
CA PRO A 41 -41.67 25.97 -13.95
C PRO A 41 -41.11 26.93 -15.00
N GLY A 42 -39.99 27.58 -14.67
CA GLY A 42 -39.13 28.21 -15.65
C GLY A 42 -38.36 27.13 -16.40
N GLU A 43 -38.36 27.21 -17.73
CA GLU A 43 -37.54 26.35 -18.58
C GLU A 43 -36.07 26.59 -18.25
N THR A 44 -35.46 25.67 -17.49
CA THR A 44 -34.01 25.62 -17.30
C THR A 44 -33.37 25.38 -18.67
N PRO A 45 -32.49 26.26 -19.19
CA PRO A 45 -31.73 25.94 -20.38
C PRO A 45 -30.92 24.68 -20.10
N ALA A 46 -31.09 23.67 -20.94
CA ALA A 46 -30.29 22.45 -20.91
C ALA A 46 -28.85 22.78 -21.34
N GLY A 47 -28.08 23.38 -20.42
CA GLY A 47 -26.63 23.31 -20.48
C GLY A 47 -26.23 21.87 -20.24
N SER A 48 -25.67 21.22 -21.25
CA SER A 48 -24.94 19.97 -21.00
C SER A 48 -23.87 20.27 -19.97
N PRO A 49 -23.74 19.51 -18.87
CA PRO A 49 -22.58 19.63 -18.01
C PRO A 49 -21.39 19.17 -18.84
N THR A 50 -20.64 20.11 -19.40
CA THR A 50 -19.27 19.85 -19.84
C THR A 50 -18.50 19.54 -18.57
N THR A 51 -18.37 18.25 -18.23
CA THR A 51 -17.44 17.82 -17.19
C THR A 51 -16.09 18.44 -17.54
N PRO A 52 -15.50 19.30 -16.71
CA PRO A 52 -14.16 19.79 -16.95
C PRO A 52 -13.27 18.56 -17.09
N GLU A 53 -12.55 18.45 -18.21
CA GLU A 53 -11.50 17.45 -18.38
C GLU A 53 -10.61 17.54 -17.13
N ALA A 54 -10.46 16.42 -16.42
CA ALA A 54 -9.76 16.43 -15.15
C ALA A 54 -8.33 16.89 -15.41
N ALA A 55 -7.96 18.05 -14.83
CA ALA A 55 -6.62 18.59 -14.99
C ALA A 55 -5.56 17.64 -14.40
N PHE A 56 -5.94 16.81 -13.42
CA PHE A 56 -5.09 15.76 -12.87
C PHE A 56 -5.24 14.42 -13.63
N PRO A 57 -4.13 13.70 -13.88
CA PRO A 57 -4.20 12.37 -14.47
C PRO A 57 -5.06 11.41 -13.64
N THR A 58 -5.81 10.55 -14.34
CA THR A 58 -6.49 9.43 -13.70
C THR A 58 -5.46 8.39 -13.25
N PRO A 59 -5.60 7.78 -12.06
CA PRO A 59 -4.73 6.69 -11.64
C PRO A 59 -4.69 5.57 -12.67
N LEU A 60 -3.49 5.06 -12.95
CA LEU A 60 -3.31 3.84 -13.73
C LEU A 60 -3.67 2.65 -12.85
N VAL A 61 -4.53 1.76 -13.34
CA VAL A 61 -4.89 0.50 -12.66
C VAL A 61 -4.85 -0.60 -13.69
N CYS A 62 -4.12 -1.67 -13.40
CA CYS A 62 -4.00 -2.82 -14.30
C CYS A 62 -3.66 -4.10 -13.54
N ARG A 63 -3.64 -5.23 -14.26
CA ARG A 63 -3.06 -6.47 -13.77
C ARG A 63 -1.65 -6.60 -14.30
N ALA A 64 -0.69 -6.83 -13.41
CA ALA A 64 0.74 -6.86 -13.67
C ALA A 64 1.31 -8.24 -13.37
N GLU A 65 2.11 -8.80 -14.29
CA GLU A 65 2.99 -9.91 -13.93
C GLU A 65 4.18 -9.37 -13.15
N ILE A 66 4.37 -9.90 -11.93
CA ILE A 66 5.48 -9.56 -11.05
C ILE A 66 6.19 -10.83 -10.59
N VAL A 67 7.41 -10.67 -10.11
CA VAL A 67 8.12 -11.73 -9.37
C VAL A 67 8.34 -11.22 -7.95
N GLU A 68 8.12 -12.07 -6.95
CA GLU A 68 8.35 -11.74 -5.55
C GLU A 68 9.30 -12.75 -4.92
N GLN A 69 10.17 -12.27 -4.04
CA GLN A 69 10.93 -13.11 -3.11
C GLN A 69 10.87 -12.53 -1.70
N SER A 70 10.60 -13.40 -0.72
CA SER A 70 10.60 -13.04 0.70
C SER A 70 12.02 -13.08 1.28
N PHE A 71 12.34 -12.12 2.14
CA PHE A 71 13.57 -12.04 2.91
C PHE A 71 13.25 -12.05 4.42
N GLU A 72 14.28 -12.14 5.26
CA GLU A 72 14.11 -12.14 6.72
C GLU A 72 13.39 -10.88 7.23
N ASN A 73 13.79 -9.70 6.75
CA ASN A 73 13.22 -8.40 7.14
C ASN A 73 12.80 -7.59 5.92
N GLY A 74 12.26 -8.23 4.90
CA GLY A 74 11.85 -7.50 3.71
C GLY A 74 11.33 -8.36 2.58
N ARG A 75 11.13 -7.71 1.44
CA ARG A 75 10.76 -8.34 0.18
C ARG A 75 11.50 -7.70 -0.97
N MET A 76 11.77 -8.50 -2.00
CA MET A 76 12.11 -7.96 -3.31
C MET A 76 11.00 -8.27 -4.30
N PHE A 77 10.72 -7.30 -5.15
CA PHE A 77 9.78 -7.43 -6.25
C PHE A 77 10.49 -7.12 -7.57
N TRP A 78 10.24 -7.93 -8.59
CA TRP A 78 10.49 -7.55 -9.96
C TRP A 78 9.21 -6.97 -10.54
N VAL A 79 9.31 -5.83 -11.18
CA VAL A 79 8.21 -5.12 -11.85
C VAL A 79 8.70 -4.59 -13.19
N GLY A 80 7.82 -4.37 -14.17
CA GLY A 80 8.22 -3.76 -15.45
C GLY A 80 8.89 -2.39 -15.27
N ALA A 81 9.84 -2.04 -16.13
CA ALA A 81 10.64 -0.83 -15.97
C ALA A 81 9.85 0.47 -16.23
N THR A 82 8.86 0.43 -17.13
CA THR A 82 8.00 1.56 -17.46
C THR A 82 6.56 1.28 -17.05
N LEU A 83 5.72 2.31 -16.96
CA LEU A 83 4.28 2.11 -16.71
C LEU A 83 3.61 1.19 -17.74
N GLU A 84 4.07 1.24 -19.00
CA GLU A 84 3.58 0.34 -20.05
C GLU A 84 4.03 -1.10 -19.81
N GLU A 85 5.31 -1.31 -19.50
CA GLU A 85 5.83 -2.65 -19.17
C GLU A 85 5.11 -3.22 -17.95
N ARG A 86 4.93 -2.44 -16.88
CA ARG A 86 4.28 -2.91 -15.64
C ARG A 86 2.88 -3.46 -15.85
N CYS A 87 2.16 -3.00 -16.87
CA CYS A 87 0.81 -3.46 -17.15
C CYS A 87 0.75 -4.67 -18.09
N LYS A 88 1.89 -5.29 -18.42
CA LYS A 88 1.91 -6.59 -19.08
C LYS A 88 1.65 -7.70 -18.08
N GLN A 89 0.97 -8.74 -18.56
CA GLN A 89 0.74 -9.98 -17.80
C GLN A 89 1.68 -11.12 -18.23
N GLU A 90 2.57 -10.83 -19.19
CA GLU A 90 3.59 -11.75 -19.67
C GLU A 90 4.81 -10.94 -20.12
N HIS A 91 5.95 -11.22 -19.49
CA HIS A 91 7.24 -10.61 -19.77
C HIS A 91 8.24 -11.62 -20.34
N ASP A 92 9.16 -11.12 -21.14
CA ASP A 92 10.29 -11.88 -21.67
C ASP A 92 11.52 -11.87 -20.75
N PHE A 93 11.50 -11.04 -19.69
CA PHE A 93 12.58 -10.89 -18.71
C PHE A 93 13.94 -10.57 -19.36
N THR A 94 13.93 -9.79 -20.44
CA THR A 94 15.17 -9.30 -21.05
C THR A 94 15.89 -8.30 -20.13
N PRO A 95 17.23 -8.25 -20.12
CA PRO A 95 17.96 -7.31 -19.27
C PRO A 95 17.50 -5.86 -19.50
N GLY A 96 17.12 -5.18 -18.42
CA GLY A 96 16.60 -3.81 -18.43
C GLY A 96 15.10 -3.69 -18.71
N SER A 97 14.38 -4.79 -18.96
CA SER A 97 12.91 -4.76 -19.14
C SER A 97 12.14 -4.51 -17.83
N GLY A 98 12.80 -4.69 -16.69
CA GLY A 98 12.23 -4.52 -15.37
C GLY A 98 13.12 -3.79 -14.37
N GLU A 99 12.54 -3.56 -13.21
CA GLU A 99 13.18 -3.05 -12.01
C GLU A 99 13.01 -4.04 -10.88
N ILE A 100 14.02 -4.11 -10.03
CA ILE A 100 13.99 -4.77 -8.74
C ILE A 100 13.75 -3.71 -7.68
N TRP A 101 12.60 -3.83 -7.04
CA TRP A 101 12.21 -3.04 -5.89
C TRP A 101 12.56 -3.79 -4.63
N VAL A 102 13.35 -3.17 -3.77
CA VAL A 102 13.77 -3.72 -2.48
C VAL A 102 13.03 -2.98 -1.38
N ALA A 103 12.21 -3.70 -0.63
CA ALA A 103 11.47 -3.21 0.52
C ALA A 103 12.14 -3.72 1.80
N ILE A 104 12.88 -2.87 2.48
CA ILE A 104 13.57 -3.19 3.74
C ILE A 104 12.71 -2.69 4.90
N PHE A 105 12.23 -3.60 5.74
CA PHE A 105 11.28 -3.28 6.79
C PHE A 105 11.99 -2.56 7.94
N ASP A 106 11.34 -1.54 8.49
CA ASP A 106 11.76 -0.94 9.74
C ASP A 106 11.34 -1.80 10.96
N GLU A 107 11.68 -1.34 12.16
CA GLU A 107 11.36 -2.04 13.42
C GLU A 107 9.84 -2.24 13.65
N SER A 108 8.99 -1.42 13.01
CA SER A 108 7.53 -1.56 13.13
C SER A 108 7.00 -2.71 12.29
N GLY A 109 7.71 -3.08 11.22
CA GLY A 109 7.28 -4.07 10.23
C GLY A 109 6.06 -3.62 9.41
N LEU A 110 5.69 -2.33 9.47
CA LEU A 110 4.56 -1.75 8.74
C LEU A 110 4.99 -0.76 7.66
N GLY A 111 6.30 -0.63 7.44
CA GLY A 111 6.87 0.21 6.40
C GLY A 111 8.39 0.09 6.41
N GLY A 112 9.05 0.98 5.68
CA GLY A 112 10.51 1.09 5.71
C GLY A 112 11.12 1.70 4.46
N GLU A 113 12.39 1.37 4.21
CA GLU A 113 13.15 1.89 3.08
C GLU A 113 12.74 1.19 1.78
N TRP A 114 12.59 1.97 0.72
CA TRP A 114 12.37 1.48 -0.63
C TRP A 114 13.53 1.86 -1.53
N LEU A 115 14.13 0.85 -2.17
CA LEU A 115 15.18 1.03 -3.17
C LEU A 115 14.74 0.47 -4.52
N VAL A 116 15.18 1.10 -5.59
CA VAL A 116 14.87 0.72 -6.97
C VAL A 116 16.16 0.51 -7.75
N PHE A 117 16.29 -0.65 -8.37
CA PHE A 117 17.41 -0.99 -9.25
C PHE A 117 16.87 -1.48 -10.59
N VAL A 118 17.52 -1.10 -11.69
CA VAL A 118 17.25 -1.76 -12.98
C VAL A 118 17.70 -3.21 -12.89
N ASP A 119 16.86 -4.14 -13.36
CA ASP A 119 17.24 -5.54 -13.47
C ASP A 119 18.07 -5.76 -14.74
N ASP A 120 19.38 -5.68 -14.61
CA ASP A 120 20.33 -5.91 -15.69
C ASP A 120 21.00 -7.29 -15.63
N TRP A 121 20.40 -8.26 -14.93
CA TRP A 121 20.91 -9.62 -14.91
C TRP A 121 20.77 -10.28 -16.28
N ASP A 122 21.87 -10.78 -16.81
CA ASP A 122 21.94 -11.44 -18.12
C ASP A 122 22.36 -12.90 -17.94
N GLU A 123 21.50 -13.83 -18.35
CA GLU A 123 21.76 -15.27 -18.26
C GLU A 123 22.99 -15.74 -19.04
N LEU A 124 23.43 -14.98 -20.04
CA LEU A 124 24.58 -15.31 -20.89
C LEU A 124 25.92 -14.90 -20.25
N THR A 125 25.92 -13.89 -19.37
CA THR A 125 27.15 -13.32 -18.83
C THR A 125 27.25 -13.37 -17.31
N ASP A 126 26.13 -13.37 -16.59
CA ASP A 126 26.10 -13.30 -15.14
C ASP A 126 25.85 -14.66 -14.50
N PRO A 127 26.60 -15.03 -13.45
CA PRO A 127 26.33 -16.25 -12.72
C PRO A 127 24.97 -16.15 -11.99
N PRO A 128 24.16 -17.22 -11.97
CA PRO A 128 22.87 -17.21 -11.28
C PRO A 128 23.03 -17.07 -9.76
N TYR A 129 24.15 -17.51 -9.19
CA TYR A 129 24.46 -17.43 -7.76
C TYR A 129 25.97 -17.39 -7.54
N ASP A 130 26.40 -17.02 -6.34
CA ASP A 130 27.82 -17.03 -5.94
C ASP A 130 28.12 -18.26 -5.09
N ILE A 131 28.94 -19.17 -5.62
CA ILE A 131 29.32 -20.44 -4.98
C ILE A 131 30.13 -20.26 -3.69
N THR A 132 30.71 -19.09 -3.47
CA THR A 132 31.52 -18.80 -2.26
C THR A 132 30.65 -18.38 -1.07
N LEU A 133 29.39 -18.02 -1.32
CA LEU A 133 28.42 -17.68 -0.29
C LEU A 133 27.62 -18.92 0.09
N SER A 134 27.50 -19.17 1.40
CA SER A 134 26.63 -20.20 1.94
C SER A 134 25.58 -19.52 2.82
N PRO A 135 24.27 -19.70 2.54
CA PRO A 135 23.24 -19.15 3.42
C PRO A 135 23.27 -19.86 4.78
N PRO A 136 22.83 -19.19 5.86
CA PRO A 136 22.60 -19.83 7.14
C PRO A 136 21.54 -20.95 7.07
N PRO A 137 21.48 -21.85 8.07
CA PRO A 137 20.50 -22.94 8.07
C PRO A 137 19.06 -22.45 7.95
N GLY A 138 18.32 -23.01 6.99
CA GLY A 138 16.91 -22.67 6.75
C GLY A 138 16.69 -21.43 5.87
N LEU A 139 17.75 -20.76 5.44
CA LEU A 139 17.71 -19.62 4.52
C LEU A 139 18.29 -20.01 3.17
N ILE A 140 18.04 -19.18 2.16
CA ILE A 140 18.54 -19.40 0.80
C ILE A 140 19.31 -18.19 0.30
N GLN A 141 20.28 -18.46 -0.57
CA GLN A 141 20.94 -17.41 -1.34
C GLN A 141 19.98 -16.89 -2.40
N PRO A 142 19.70 -15.58 -2.47
CA PRO A 142 18.94 -15.01 -3.59
C PRO A 142 19.74 -15.21 -4.89
N VAL A 143 19.02 -15.52 -5.98
CA VAL A 143 19.62 -15.89 -7.27
C VAL A 143 19.23 -14.90 -8.36
N ARG A 144 19.89 -14.98 -9.52
CA ARG A 144 19.60 -14.18 -10.72
C ARG A 144 19.51 -12.68 -10.41
N GLY A 145 18.51 -11.96 -10.92
CA GLY A 145 18.32 -10.53 -10.72
C GLY A 145 18.34 -10.11 -9.25
N PHE A 146 17.49 -10.73 -8.41
CA PHE A 146 17.47 -10.44 -6.97
C PHE A 146 18.81 -10.74 -6.30
N GLY A 147 19.44 -11.85 -6.67
CA GLY A 147 20.77 -12.23 -6.18
C GLY A 147 21.86 -11.23 -6.56
N LYS A 148 21.83 -10.72 -7.80
CA LYS A 148 22.77 -9.71 -8.30
C LYS A 148 22.61 -8.39 -7.53
N VAL A 149 21.38 -7.90 -7.39
CA VAL A 149 21.08 -6.71 -6.58
C VAL A 149 21.55 -6.90 -5.13
N TRP A 150 21.18 -8.01 -4.51
CA TRP A 150 21.54 -8.30 -3.14
C TRP A 150 23.06 -8.36 -2.95
N ARG A 151 23.81 -9.02 -3.84
CA ARG A 151 25.28 -9.15 -3.68
C ARG A 151 26.05 -7.89 -4.05
N GLU A 152 25.65 -7.19 -5.11
CA GLU A 152 26.50 -6.21 -5.80
C GLU A 152 26.00 -4.76 -5.70
N ARG A 153 24.71 -4.55 -5.39
CA ARG A 153 24.09 -3.22 -5.43
C ARG A 153 23.68 -2.69 -4.07
N LEU A 154 23.27 -3.58 -3.16
CA LEU A 154 23.03 -3.20 -1.78
C LEU A 154 24.36 -2.90 -1.06
N THR A 155 24.35 -1.88 -0.21
CA THR A 155 25.43 -1.66 0.74
C THR A 155 25.48 -2.81 1.77
N GLU A 156 26.61 -2.98 2.46
CA GLU A 156 26.70 -3.98 3.54
C GLU A 156 25.57 -3.81 4.57
N GLU A 157 25.32 -2.58 5.00
CA GLU A 157 24.26 -2.24 5.95
C GLU A 157 22.87 -2.62 5.43
N GLN A 158 22.58 -2.37 4.14
CA GLN A 158 21.30 -2.74 3.53
C GLN A 158 21.14 -4.27 3.40
N ARG A 159 22.23 -5.00 3.10
CA ARG A 159 22.22 -6.47 3.06
C ARG A 159 21.97 -7.06 4.43
N GLU A 160 22.63 -6.53 5.46
CA GLU A 160 22.42 -6.94 6.84
C GLU A 160 20.99 -6.61 7.31
N ALA A 161 20.46 -5.44 6.93
CA ALA A 161 19.11 -5.02 7.29
C ALA A 161 18.05 -5.93 6.69
N ILE A 162 18.07 -6.19 5.37
CA ILE A 162 17.07 -7.05 4.72
C ILE A 162 17.25 -8.54 5.05
N GLY A 163 18.50 -8.97 5.30
CA GLY A 163 18.86 -10.36 5.58
C GLY A 163 18.90 -11.25 4.34
N TRP A 164 18.80 -12.56 4.56
CA TRP A 164 18.76 -13.57 3.50
C TRP A 164 17.35 -13.84 3.01
N ALA A 165 17.25 -14.46 1.83
CA ALA A 165 15.97 -14.92 1.33
C ALA A 165 15.44 -16.10 2.17
N THR A 166 14.14 -16.08 2.45
CA THR A 166 13.43 -17.10 3.24
C THR A 166 12.57 -18.01 2.35
N SER A 167 12.38 -17.62 1.08
CA SER A 167 11.59 -18.36 0.10
C SER A 167 12.17 -18.20 -1.31
N ASN A 168 11.79 -19.09 -2.23
CA ASN A 168 12.13 -18.96 -3.64
C ASN A 168 11.43 -17.75 -4.27
N GLU A 169 11.84 -17.40 -5.49
CA GLU A 169 11.11 -16.48 -6.34
C GLU A 169 9.77 -17.06 -6.81
N TYR A 170 8.70 -16.27 -6.72
CA TYR A 170 7.38 -16.62 -7.23
C TYR A 170 6.91 -15.59 -8.26
N LYS A 171 6.61 -16.07 -9.46
CA LYS A 171 6.02 -15.28 -10.54
C LYS A 171 4.50 -15.41 -10.53
N PHE A 172 3.78 -14.29 -10.56
CA PHE A 172 2.32 -14.28 -10.56
C PHE A 172 1.77 -12.97 -11.12
N VAL A 173 0.46 -12.96 -11.44
CA VAL A 173 -0.26 -11.77 -11.90
C VAL A 173 -1.07 -11.19 -10.75
N THR A 174 -0.84 -9.92 -10.45
CA THR A 174 -1.46 -9.20 -9.33
C THR A 174 -2.09 -7.89 -9.76
N ASP A 175 -2.84 -7.25 -8.86
CA ASP A 175 -3.35 -5.90 -9.08
C ASP A 175 -2.25 -4.87 -8.80
N TYR A 176 -2.07 -3.96 -9.75
CA TYR A 176 -1.12 -2.85 -9.66
C TYR A 176 -1.85 -1.53 -9.90
N ARG A 177 -1.47 -0.50 -9.14
CA ARG A 177 -1.97 0.86 -9.29
C ARG A 177 -0.83 1.86 -9.22
N TYR A 178 -0.91 2.90 -10.04
CA TYR A 178 -0.05 4.07 -9.93
C TYR A 178 -0.89 5.35 -9.87
N GLU A 179 -0.62 6.16 -8.86
CA GLU A 179 -1.19 7.48 -8.69
C GLU A 179 -0.14 8.52 -9.04
N ALA A 180 -0.35 9.25 -10.13
CA ALA A 180 0.57 10.29 -10.57
C ALA A 180 0.65 11.40 -9.53
N GLY A 181 1.86 11.70 -9.06
CA GLY A 181 2.12 12.89 -8.26
C GLY A 181 2.20 14.13 -9.17
N GLY A 182 1.96 15.31 -8.60
CA GLY A 182 2.08 16.56 -9.33
C GLY A 182 1.22 17.68 -8.78
N TYR A 183 1.15 18.76 -9.54
CA TYR A 183 0.27 19.88 -9.26
C TYR A 183 -0.22 20.50 -10.57
N ILE A 184 -1.28 21.30 -10.48
CA ILE A 184 -1.74 22.15 -11.58
C ILE A 184 -1.12 23.53 -11.41
N ASP A 185 -0.45 24.01 -12.43
CA ASP A 185 0.12 25.36 -12.44
C ASP A 185 -0.98 26.44 -12.62
N PRO A 186 -0.67 27.74 -12.47
CA PRO A 186 -1.65 28.81 -12.65
C PRO A 186 -2.30 28.86 -14.04
N GLU A 187 -1.65 28.28 -15.05
CA GLU A 187 -2.13 28.16 -16.43
C GLU A 187 -3.11 26.99 -16.63
N GLY A 188 -3.32 26.16 -15.60
CA GLY A 188 -4.21 25.00 -15.66
C GLY A 188 -3.53 23.74 -16.21
N VAL A 189 -2.21 23.74 -16.35
CA VAL A 189 -1.43 22.62 -16.91
C VAL A 189 -0.92 21.74 -15.77
N PHE A 190 -1.03 20.42 -15.95
CA PHE A 190 -0.46 19.46 -15.03
C PHE A 190 1.05 19.39 -15.16
N VAL A 191 1.73 19.57 -14.02
CA VAL A 191 3.17 19.42 -13.89
C VAL A 191 3.45 18.10 -13.14
N PRO A 192 3.96 17.06 -13.83
CA PRO A 192 4.18 15.75 -13.22
C PRO A 192 5.28 15.80 -12.16
N ARG A 193 5.09 15.01 -11.10
CA ARG A 193 6.05 14.75 -10.03
C ARG A 193 6.03 13.26 -9.69
N PRO A 194 7.03 12.77 -8.93
CA PRO A 194 6.98 11.41 -8.43
C PRO A 194 5.69 11.18 -7.63
N GLY A 195 5.10 10.01 -7.79
CA GLY A 195 3.79 9.59 -7.28
C GLY A 195 3.87 8.38 -6.37
N LEU A 196 2.78 7.62 -6.33
CA LEU A 196 2.59 6.50 -5.42
C LEU A 196 2.26 5.23 -6.20
N HIS A 197 2.99 4.16 -5.93
CA HIS A 197 2.69 2.84 -6.48
C HIS A 197 2.02 1.96 -5.44
N MET A 198 1.08 1.14 -5.86
CA MET A 198 0.50 0.09 -5.02
C MET A 198 0.58 -1.24 -5.75
N LEU A 199 1.05 -2.27 -5.03
CA LEU A 199 1.02 -3.66 -5.48
C LEU A 199 0.45 -4.56 -4.39
N VAL A 200 -0.20 -5.64 -4.82
CA VAL A 200 -0.67 -6.72 -3.94
C VAL A 200 0.33 -7.89 -4.00
N SER A 201 0.89 -8.25 -2.85
CA SER A 201 1.82 -9.37 -2.65
C SER A 201 1.12 -10.71 -2.82
N LEU A 202 1.89 -11.80 -3.00
CA LEU A 202 1.37 -13.16 -3.15
C LEU A 202 0.47 -13.59 -1.97
N GLY A 203 0.79 -13.11 -0.76
CA GLY A 203 0.01 -13.37 0.46
C GLY A 203 -1.24 -12.50 0.61
N GLY A 204 -1.51 -11.58 -0.32
CA GLY A 204 -2.64 -10.64 -0.26
C GLY A 204 -2.35 -9.35 0.50
N GLU A 205 -1.12 -9.17 0.99
CA GLU A 205 -0.69 -7.94 1.64
C GLU A 205 -0.53 -6.82 0.60
N ARG A 206 -0.69 -5.57 1.03
CA ARG A 206 -0.58 -4.41 0.13
C ARG A 206 0.63 -3.58 0.49
N PHE A 207 1.41 -3.24 -0.51
CA PHE A 207 2.54 -2.34 -0.41
C PHE A 207 2.22 -1.03 -1.12
N PHE A 208 2.55 0.09 -0.49
CA PHE A 208 2.39 1.44 -1.03
C PHE A 208 3.77 2.09 -1.09
N PHE A 209 4.35 2.20 -2.28
CA PHE A 209 5.70 2.71 -2.51
C PHE A 209 5.65 4.18 -2.93
N ASP A 210 6.18 5.07 -2.10
CA ASP A 210 6.13 6.52 -2.28
C ASP A 210 7.42 7.03 -2.91
N GLU A 211 7.36 7.45 -4.18
CA GLU A 211 8.55 7.86 -4.94
C GLU A 211 9.25 9.10 -4.36
N PRO A 212 8.52 10.12 -3.82
CA PRO A 212 9.15 11.28 -3.20
C PRO A 212 9.98 10.95 -1.96
N SER A 213 9.47 10.11 -1.06
CA SER A 213 10.15 9.77 0.20
C SER A 213 11.11 8.58 0.08
N GLN A 214 10.98 7.77 -0.98
CA GLN A 214 11.71 6.49 -1.12
C GLN A 214 11.46 5.57 0.09
N THR A 215 10.21 5.56 0.55
CA THR A 215 9.73 4.64 1.59
C THR A 215 8.52 3.88 1.11
N PHE A 216 8.12 2.87 1.86
CA PHE A 216 6.85 2.20 1.64
C PHE A 216 6.05 2.05 2.92
N ASP A 217 4.73 1.99 2.78
CA ASP A 217 3.81 1.49 3.79
C ASP A 217 3.36 0.06 3.44
N TYR A 218 3.16 -0.75 4.46
CA TYR A 218 2.74 -2.14 4.36
C TYR A 218 1.45 -2.38 5.15
N ILE A 219 0.43 -2.90 4.46
CA ILE A 219 -0.83 -3.30 5.07
C ILE A 219 -0.93 -4.84 5.00
N PRO A 220 -0.96 -5.54 6.15
CA PRO A 220 -1.15 -6.99 6.19
C PRO A 220 -2.44 -7.44 5.47
N ALA A 221 -2.46 -8.70 5.04
CA ALA A 221 -3.68 -9.34 4.57
C ALA A 221 -4.75 -9.43 5.69
N GLU A 222 -6.03 -9.37 5.30
CA GLU A 222 -7.19 -9.53 6.21
C GLU A 222 -7.44 -10.98 6.64
#